data_AF-A0A969GYV1-F1
#
_entry.id   AF-A0A969GYV1-F1
#
_cell.length_a   1.000
_cell.length_b   1.000
_cell.length_c   1.000
_cell.angle_alpha   90.00
_cell.angle_beta   90.00
_cell.angle_gamma   90.00
#
_symmetry.space_group_name_H-M   'P 1'
#
loop_
_entity.id
_entity.type
_entity.pdbx_description
1 polymer ?
#
loop_
_entity_poly.entity_id
_entity_poly.type
_entity_poly.pdbx_seq_one_letter_code
_entity_poly.pdbx_strand_id
1 'polypeptide(L)' 'MARLLAQRSGAALQLLIIDEGFGTQDELGCDRLIGAINAIAADFACILTVTHIPHLKEAFQTRIEIHKTEHGSQICLSA' A
#
# COMPACT_ATOMS: atom_id res chain seq x y z
N MET A 1 -13.69 -0.91 -9.28
CA MET A 1 -14.47 0.35 -9.18
C MET A 1 -13.59 1.61 -9.20
N ALA A 2 -12.42 1.64 -8.53
CA ALA A 2 -11.52 2.82 -8.53
C ALA A 2 -11.03 3.26 -9.94
N ARG A 3 -10.62 2.34 -10.82
CA ARG A 3 -10.18 2.66 -12.20
C ARG A 3 -11.26 3.37 -13.05
N LEU A 4 -12.52 2.98 -12.87
CA LEU A 4 -13.66 3.50 -13.63
C LEU A 4 -14.05 4.93 -13.22
N LEU A 5 -13.82 5.29 -11.95
CA LEU A 5 -14.07 6.64 -11.45
C LEU A 5 -13.02 7.63 -11.93
N ALA A 6 -11.75 7.24 -11.91
CA ALA A 6 -10.69 8.17 -12.27
C ALA A 6 -10.51 8.34 -13.79
N GLN A 7 -10.82 7.32 -14.61
CA GLN A 7 -10.90 7.46 -16.08
C GLN A 7 -11.97 8.47 -16.55
N ARG A 8 -13.01 8.75 -15.76
CA ARG A 8 -14.09 9.70 -16.12
C ARG A 8 -13.72 11.18 -15.97
N SER A 9 -12.61 11.49 -15.32
CA SER A 9 -12.22 12.89 -15.02
C SER A 9 -11.19 13.49 -15.99
N GLY A 10 -10.67 12.71 -16.96
CA GLY A 10 -9.59 13.16 -17.85
C GLY A 10 -8.24 13.38 -17.14
N ALA A 11 -8.16 13.17 -15.83
CA ALA A 11 -6.92 13.22 -15.07
C ALA A 11 -6.25 11.84 -15.04
N ALA A 12 -4.93 11.81 -15.22
CA ALA A 12 -4.14 10.60 -15.01
C ALA A 12 -4.45 10.03 -13.62
N LEU A 13 -4.66 8.71 -13.51
CA LEU A 13 -4.78 8.04 -12.22
C LEU A 13 -3.45 8.19 -11.46
N GLN A 14 -3.39 9.16 -10.55
CA GLN A 14 -2.15 9.54 -9.89
C GLN A 14 -1.86 8.71 -8.64
N LEU A 15 -2.88 8.32 -7.86
CA LEU A 15 -2.66 7.70 -6.56
C LEU A 15 -3.75 6.66 -6.24
N LEU A 16 -3.34 5.45 -5.87
CA LEU A 16 -4.17 4.46 -5.19
C LEU A 16 -3.74 4.35 -3.74
N ILE A 17 -4.66 4.54 -2.80
CA ILE A 17 -4.43 4.30 -1.38
C ILE A 17 -5.17 3.03 -0.99
N ILE A 18 -4.48 2.12 -0.33
CA ILE A 18 -5.05 0.89 0.21
C ILE A 18 -4.78 0.86 1.71
N ASP A 19 -5.85 1.02 2.48
CA ASP A 19 -5.79 1.02 3.94
C ASP A 19 -6.06 -0.38 4.52
N GLU A 20 -5.71 -0.56 5.79
CA GLU A 20 -5.74 -1.77 6.62
C GLU A 20 -6.98 -2.66 6.41
N GLY A 21 -7.00 -3.42 5.32
CA GLY A 21 -8.04 -4.38 4.96
C GLY A 21 -7.54 -5.81 4.83
N PHE A 22 -6.26 -6.05 5.16
CA PHE A 22 -5.56 -7.30 4.88
C PHE A 22 -5.28 -8.15 6.12
N GLY A 23 -5.61 -7.65 7.32
CA GLY A 23 -5.28 -8.29 8.61
C GLY A 23 -5.85 -9.69 8.83
N THR A 24 -6.76 -10.16 7.96
CA THR A 24 -7.33 -11.51 8.02
C THR A 24 -6.66 -12.50 7.04
N GLN A 25 -5.67 -12.08 6.25
CA GLN A 25 -5.00 -12.94 5.29
C GLN A 25 -3.87 -13.73 5.96
N ASP A 26 -3.72 -14.98 5.55
CA ASP A 26 -2.52 -15.77 5.82
C ASP A 26 -1.36 -15.35 4.90
N GLU A 27 -0.18 -15.94 5.07
CA GLU A 27 1.01 -15.64 4.25
C GLU A 27 0.71 -15.79 2.75
N LEU A 28 -0.03 -16.83 2.38
CA LEU A 28 -0.41 -17.12 1.00
C LEU A 28 -1.40 -16.09 0.43
N GLY A 29 -2.33 -15.60 1.26
CA GLY A 29 -3.20 -14.48 0.92
C GLY A 29 -2.42 -13.17 0.74
N CYS A 30 -1.39 -12.93 1.57
CA CYS A 30 -0.50 -11.78 1.41
C CYS A 30 0.31 -11.86 0.12
N ASP A 31 0.86 -13.02 -0.25
CA ASP A 31 1.59 -13.21 -1.51
C ASP A 31 0.70 -12.93 -2.73
N ARG A 32 -0.54 -13.42 -2.71
CA ARG A 32 -1.53 -13.14 -3.77
C ARG A 32 -1.84 -11.66 -3.87
N LEU A 33 -1.97 -10.97 -2.73
CA LEU A 33 -2.21 -9.54 -2.68
C LEU A 33 -1.03 -8.75 -3.26
N ILE A 34 0.20 -9.07 -2.85
CA ILE A 34 1.42 -8.48 -3.37
C ILE A 34 1.46 -8.64 -4.89
N GLY A 35 1.18 -9.85 -5.39
CA GLY A 35 1.07 -10.13 -6.81
C GLY A 35 0.02 -9.26 -7.52
N ALA A 36 -1.16 -9.10 -6.93
CA ALA A 36 -2.23 -8.26 -7.48
C ALA A 36 -1.85 -6.78 -7.52
N ILE A 37 -1.22 -6.25 -6.46
CA ILE A 37 -0.74 -4.86 -6.40
C ILE A 37 0.32 -4.63 -7.49
N ASN A 38 1.29 -5.54 -7.61
CA ASN A 38 2.34 -5.45 -8.64
C ASN A 38 1.76 -5.53 -10.05
N ALA A 39 0.72 -6.33 -10.28
CA ALA A 39 0.07 -6.45 -11.59
C ALA A 39 -0.63 -5.16 -12.04
N ILE A 40 -1.09 -4.33 -11.11
CA ILE A 40 -1.74 -3.04 -11.41
C ILE A 40 -0.81 -1.84 -11.22
N ALA A 41 0.43 -2.04 -10.73
CA ALA A 41 1.33 -0.94 -10.36
C ALA A 41 1.58 0.05 -11.50
N ALA A 42 1.72 -0.44 -12.73
CA ALA A 42 1.93 0.39 -13.92
C ALA A 42 0.72 1.26 -14.31
N ASP A 43 -0.48 0.96 -13.80
CA ASP A 43 -1.70 1.73 -14.07
C ASP A 43 -1.80 3.01 -13.22
N PHE A 44 -0.92 3.19 -12.23
CA PHE A 44 -0.96 4.30 -11.27
C PHE A 44 0.40 4.99 -11.16
N ALA A 45 0.42 6.31 -10.96
CA ALA A 45 1.68 7.00 -10.69
C ALA A 45 2.24 6.69 -9.28
N CYS A 46 1.37 6.31 -8.34
CA CYS A 46 1.75 5.88 -7.00
C CYS A 46 0.68 4.94 -6.43
N ILE A 47 1.13 3.88 -5.75
CA ILE A 47 0.29 3.04 -4.89
C ILE A 47 0.85 3.16 -3.47
N LEU A 48 0.01 3.57 -2.52
CA LEU A 48 0.34 3.66 -1.10
C LEU A 48 -0.45 2.61 -0.33
N THR A 49 0.24 1.68 0.30
CA THR A 49 -0.37 0.64 1.14
C THR A 49 -0.08 0.93 2.62
N VAL A 50 -1.12 0.96 3.44
CA VAL A 50 -1.03 1.08 4.90
C VAL A 50 -1.30 -0.29 5.50
N THR A 51 -0.34 -0.79 6.29
CA THR A 51 -0.46 -2.12 6.91
C THR A 51 0.38 -2.25 8.17
N HIS A 52 -0.10 -3.04 9.12
CA HIS A 52 0.65 -3.51 10.27
C HIS A 52 1.27 -4.90 10.04
N ILE A 53 0.91 -5.59 8.95
CA ILE A 53 1.38 -6.94 8.62
C ILE A 53 2.85 -6.91 8.21
N PRO A 54 3.76 -7.61 8.94
CA PRO A 54 5.19 -7.61 8.63
C PRO A 54 5.51 -8.13 7.22
N HIS A 55 4.92 -9.26 6.82
CA HIS A 55 5.15 -9.88 5.50
C HIS A 55 4.84 -8.93 4.33
N LEU A 56 3.74 -8.18 4.43
CA LEU A 56 3.37 -7.20 3.42
C LEU A 56 4.32 -6.00 3.38
N LYS A 57 4.85 -5.56 4.53
CA LYS A 57 5.87 -4.49 4.58
C LYS A 57 7.16 -4.91 3.91
N GLU A 58 7.62 -6.12 4.18
CA GLU A 58 8.90 -6.64 3.65
C GLU A 58 8.91 -6.79 2.14
N ALA A 59 7.73 -6.94 1.52
CA ALA A 59 7.58 -7.02 0.06
C ALA A 59 7.85 -5.69 -0.67
N PHE A 60 7.86 -4.55 0.04
CA PHE A 60 8.10 -3.22 -0.54
C PHE A 60 9.43 -2.65 -0.07
N GLN A 61 10.17 -2.05 -1.00
CA GLN A 61 11.50 -1.46 -0.74
C GLN A 61 11.37 -0.16 0.07
N THR A 62 10.58 0.79 -0.42
CA THR A 62 10.34 2.07 0.25
C THR A 62 9.21 1.97 1.26
N ARG A 63 9.50 2.29 2.52
CA ARG A 63 8.53 2.26 3.62
C ARG A 63 8.58 3.52 4.46
N ILE A 64 7.40 3.95 4.87
CA ILE A 64 7.20 4.97 5.91
C ILE A 64 6.83 4.22 7.18
N GLU A 65 7.76 4.12 8.11
CA GLU A 65 7.55 3.42 9.37
C GLU A 65 7.08 4.40 10.44
N ILE A 66 6.00 4.03 11.12
CA ILE A 66 5.44 4.80 12.23
C ILE A 66 5.70 4.06 13.52
N HIS A 67 6.49 4.67 14.40
CA HIS A 67 6.87 4.13 15.70
C HIS A 67 6.17 4.91 16.81
N LYS A 68 5.44 4.22 17.69
CA LYS A 68 4.83 4.85 18.88
C LYS A 68 5.91 5.05 19.95
N THR A 69 6.01 6.26 20.48
CA THR A 69 6.94 6.62 21.57
C THR A 69 6.20 7.32 22.70
N GLU A 70 6.85 7.51 23.84
CA GLU A 70 6.29 8.26 24.98
C GLU A 70 5.96 9.72 24.65
N HIS A 71 6.58 10.28 23.60
CA HIS A 71 6.34 11.64 23.11
C HIS A 71 5.40 11.71 21.90
N GLY A 72 4.70 10.60 21.58
CA GLY A 72 3.81 10.48 20.42
C GLY A 72 4.39 9.62 19.30
N SER A 73 3.78 9.67 18.12
CA SER A 73 4.21 8.90 16.95
C SER A 73 5.40 9.56 16.25
N GLN A 74 6.44 8.78 15.96
CA GLN A 74 7.62 9.21 15.20
C GLN A 74 7.64 8.51 13.83
N ILE A 75 8.17 9.21 12.82
CA ILE A 75 8.26 8.72 11.44
C ILE A 75 9.71 8.39 11.11
N CYS A 76 9.95 7.21 10.54
CA CYS A 76 11.23 6.82 9.96
C CYS A 76 11.03 6.45 8.48
N LEU A 77 11.98 6.83 7.63
CA LEU A 77 11.99 6.44 6.22
C LEU A 77 13.03 5.33 6.05
N SER A 78 12.60 4.16 5.56
CA SER A 78 13.51 3.12 5.10
C SER A 78 13.36 3.01 3.58
N ALA A 79 14.46 3.17 2.86
CA ALA A 79 14.55 3.02 1.40
C ALA A 79 15.42 1.82 1.04
#